data_AF-A0A081NA17-F1
#
_entry.id   AF-A0A081NA17-F1
#
_cell.length_a   1.000
_cell.length_b   1.000
_cell.length_c   1.000
_cell.angle_alpha   90.00
_cell.angle_beta   90.00
_cell.angle_gamma   90.00
#
_symmetry.space_group_name_H-M   'P 1'
#
loop_
_entity.id
_entity.type
_entity.pdbx_description
1 polymer ?
#
loop_
_entity_poly.entity_id
_entity_poly.type
_entity_poly.pdbx_seq_one_letter_code
_entity_poly.pdbx_strand_id
1 'polypeptide(L)'
;MAKKLIQRYLPDPKTITENRYLAFLGRALHNPNLWHLNRRSAASAFFVGIFAAFIPIPFQMVVAAILAVIFHCNLPLSVALVWITNPLTMPAIFYFTYNVGCYILHVPVSETSFELTIHGVGVELVRVWKPLFLGSIVTGLVGGALCYFLIRLYWRWNVIQNWQQRRKRRRQPSRSSD
;
A
#
# COMPACT_ATOMS: atom_id res chain seq x y z
N MET A 1 -21.05 2.58 -3.86
CA MET A 1 -20.92 3.77 -2.99
C MET A 1 -19.46 4.16 -2.75
N ALA A 2 -18.53 3.23 -2.50
CA ALA A 2 -17.09 3.53 -2.33
C ALA A 2 -16.42 4.33 -3.48
N LYS A 3 -16.81 4.08 -4.74
CA LYS A 3 -16.27 4.82 -5.91
C LYS A 3 -16.42 6.34 -5.79
N LYS A 4 -17.57 6.83 -5.29
CA LYS A 4 -17.85 8.28 -5.17
C LYS A 4 -17.08 8.95 -4.04
N LEU A 5 -16.87 8.24 -2.92
CA LEU A 5 -16.15 8.78 -1.77
C LEU A 5 -14.65 8.94 -2.12
N ILE A 6 -14.08 7.93 -2.77
CA ILE A 6 -12.66 7.94 -3.14
C ILE A 6 -12.40 8.90 -4.32
N GLN A 7 -13.32 9.00 -5.29
CA GLN A 7 -13.20 9.99 -6.38
C GLN A 7 -13.26 11.45 -5.92
N ARG A 8 -13.87 11.75 -4.76
CA ARG A 8 -13.98 13.13 -4.26
C ARG A 8 -12.67 13.69 -3.72
N TYR A 9 -11.72 12.82 -3.38
CA TYR A 9 -10.42 13.19 -2.82
C TYR A 9 -9.25 12.91 -3.78
N LEU A 10 -9.50 12.31 -4.96
CA LEU A 10 -8.43 12.19 -5.97
C LEU A 10 -8.31 13.51 -6.74
N PRO A 11 -7.10 14.10 -6.82
CA PRO A 11 -6.85 15.24 -7.69
C PRO A 11 -7.07 14.83 -9.16
N ASP A 12 -7.41 15.80 -9.99
CA ASP A 12 -7.70 15.59 -11.41
C ASP A 12 -6.45 15.00 -12.11
N PRO A 13 -6.56 13.91 -12.90
CA PRO A 13 -5.39 13.26 -13.50
C PRO A 13 -4.53 14.20 -14.37
N LYS A 14 -5.14 15.24 -14.95
CA LYS A 14 -4.47 16.24 -15.77
C LYS A 14 -3.48 17.09 -14.97
N THR A 15 -3.86 17.54 -13.77
CA THR A 15 -3.00 18.36 -12.91
C THR A 15 -1.80 17.59 -12.35
N ILE A 16 -1.92 16.27 -12.23
CA ILE A 16 -0.83 15.42 -11.73
C ILE A 16 0.15 15.04 -12.86
N THR A 17 -0.33 14.86 -14.09
CA THR A 17 0.52 14.52 -15.25
C THR A 17 1.43 15.69 -15.66
N GLU A 18 1.01 16.93 -15.41
CA GLU A 18 1.79 18.15 -15.65
C GLU A 18 2.88 18.41 -14.58
N ASN A 19 2.95 17.58 -13.53
CA ASN A 19 3.85 17.81 -12.43
C ASN A 19 5.28 17.31 -12.76
N ARG A 20 6.27 18.22 -12.72
CA ARG A 20 7.68 17.97 -13.11
C ARG A 20 8.31 16.79 -12.37
N TYR A 21 7.87 16.52 -11.14
CA TYR A 21 8.33 15.39 -10.33
C TYR A 21 7.86 14.02 -10.84
N LEU A 22 6.83 13.97 -11.68
CA LEU A 22 6.30 12.73 -12.27
C LEU A 22 6.72 12.55 -13.73
N ALA A 23 7.43 13.52 -14.31
CA ALA A 23 7.92 13.45 -15.69
C ALA A 23 8.83 12.24 -15.95
N PHE A 24 9.51 11.70 -14.93
CA PHE A 24 10.33 10.49 -15.05
C PHE A 24 9.51 9.23 -15.41
N LEU A 25 8.19 9.23 -15.14
CA LEU A 25 7.29 8.12 -15.46
C LEU A 25 6.87 8.11 -16.95
N GLY A 26 7.14 9.21 -17.69
CA GLY A 26 7.06 9.26 -19.15
C GLY A 26 5.79 8.64 -19.77
N ARG A 27 5.99 7.66 -20.67
CA ARG A 27 4.90 6.96 -21.40
C ARG A 27 3.95 6.18 -20.50
N ALA A 28 4.38 5.77 -19.30
CA ALA A 28 3.54 5.01 -18.40
C ALA A 28 2.28 5.79 -17.97
N LEU A 29 2.38 7.11 -17.84
CA LEU A 29 1.28 8.01 -17.42
C LEU A 29 0.05 7.95 -18.35
N HIS A 30 0.19 7.43 -19.57
CA HIS A 30 -0.92 7.26 -20.51
C HIS A 30 -1.85 6.08 -20.15
N ASN A 31 -1.46 5.21 -19.20
CA ASN A 31 -2.31 4.10 -18.79
C ASN A 31 -3.47 4.59 -17.91
N PRO A 32 -4.74 4.45 -18.35
CA PRO A 32 -5.89 4.93 -17.59
C PRO A 32 -6.04 4.26 -16.21
N ASN A 33 -5.50 3.04 -16.02
CA ASN A 33 -5.58 2.34 -14.73
C ASN A 33 -4.74 2.98 -13.62
N LEU A 34 -3.73 3.80 -13.97
CA LEU A 34 -2.92 4.53 -13.00
C LEU A 34 -3.73 5.63 -12.30
N TRP A 35 -4.73 6.18 -12.99
CA TRP A 35 -5.51 7.31 -12.52
C TRP A 35 -6.91 6.90 -12.09
N HIS A 36 -7.51 5.95 -12.79
CA HIS A 36 -8.86 5.50 -12.51
C HIS A 36 -8.90 4.36 -11.49
N LEU A 37 -9.69 4.57 -10.45
CA LEU A 37 -10.01 3.53 -9.49
C LEU A 37 -11.02 2.54 -10.06
N ASN A 38 -10.51 1.37 -10.41
CA ASN A 38 -11.31 0.17 -10.66
C ASN A 38 -10.98 -0.90 -9.60
N ARG A 39 -11.83 -1.93 -9.48
CA ARG A 39 -11.70 -2.98 -8.45
C ARG A 39 -10.33 -3.66 -8.44
N ARG A 40 -9.76 -3.92 -9.63
CA ARG A 40 -8.47 -4.63 -9.76
C ARG A 40 -7.32 -3.69 -9.44
N SER A 41 -7.33 -2.50 -10.03
CA SER A 41 -6.35 -1.43 -9.83
C SER A 41 -6.28 -1.00 -8.37
N ALA A 42 -7.42 -0.82 -7.69
CA ALA A 42 -7.44 -0.48 -6.26
C ALA A 42 -6.81 -1.59 -5.41
N ALA A 43 -7.23 -2.85 -5.58
CA ALA A 43 -6.66 -3.96 -4.82
C ALA A 43 -5.14 -4.08 -5.03
N SER A 44 -4.67 -4.01 -6.28
CA SER A 44 -3.24 -4.05 -6.60
C SER A 44 -2.48 -2.85 -6.05
N ALA A 45 -3.08 -1.66 -6.01
CA ALA A 45 -2.48 -0.48 -5.38
C ALA A 45 -2.32 -0.66 -3.86
N PHE A 46 -3.29 -1.30 -3.20
CA PHE A 46 -3.16 -1.67 -1.79
C PHE A 46 -2.02 -2.65 -1.54
N PHE A 47 -1.86 -3.66 -2.39
CA PHE A 47 -0.72 -4.56 -2.32
C PHE A 47 0.60 -3.80 -2.45
N VAL A 48 0.77 -3.04 -3.52
CA VAL A 48 2.01 -2.33 -3.85
C VAL A 48 2.37 -1.31 -2.78
N GLY A 49 1.39 -0.51 -2.35
CA GLY A 49 1.61 0.54 -1.36
C GLY A 49 2.01 -0.02 0.01
N ILE A 50 1.32 -1.07 0.48
CA ILE A 50 1.67 -1.72 1.76
C ILE A 50 3.02 -2.44 1.67
N PHE A 51 3.29 -3.14 0.57
CA PHE A 51 4.59 -3.78 0.37
C PHE A 51 5.73 -2.75 0.41
N ALA A 52 5.59 -1.65 -0.33
CA ALA A 52 6.59 -0.58 -0.35
C ALA A 52 6.74 0.12 1.01
N ALA A 53 5.65 0.33 1.76
CA ALA A 53 5.67 0.96 3.08
C ALA A 53 6.50 0.19 4.12
N PHE A 54 6.61 -1.13 3.96
CA PHE A 54 7.32 -1.98 4.91
C PHE A 54 8.82 -2.09 4.60
N ILE A 55 9.26 -1.71 3.38
CA ILE A 55 10.66 -1.78 3.00
C ILE A 55 11.41 -0.57 3.59
N PRO A 56 12.45 -0.78 4.42
CA PRO A 56 13.18 0.27 5.11
C PRO A 56 14.22 0.90 4.18
N ILE A 57 13.76 1.59 3.14
CA ILE A 57 14.61 2.28 2.17
C ILE A 57 14.26 3.77 2.11
N PRO A 58 15.27 4.63 1.93
CA PRO A 58 14.99 6.02 1.57
C PRO A 58 14.25 6.06 0.22
N PHE A 59 13.42 7.07 0.03
CA PHE A 59 12.64 7.25 -1.21
C PHE A 59 11.70 6.08 -1.56
N GLN A 60 11.16 5.35 -0.56
CA GLN A 60 10.15 4.30 -0.73
C GLN A 60 8.94 4.71 -1.61
N MET A 61 8.60 6.00 -1.65
CA MET A 61 7.56 6.54 -2.56
C MET A 61 7.90 6.34 -4.04
N VAL A 62 9.17 6.47 -4.42
CA VAL A 62 9.63 6.24 -5.80
C VAL A 62 9.49 4.76 -6.15
N VAL A 63 9.85 3.87 -5.22
CA VAL A 63 9.65 2.43 -5.40
C VAL A 63 8.17 2.10 -5.55
N ALA A 64 7.29 2.64 -4.71
CA ALA A 64 5.85 2.47 -4.86
C ALA A 64 5.33 2.99 -6.21
N ALA A 65 5.85 4.12 -6.69
CA ALA A 65 5.47 4.68 -7.99
C ALA A 65 5.89 3.79 -9.16
N ILE A 66 7.14 3.28 -9.14
CA ILE A 66 7.66 2.35 -10.15
C ILE A 66 6.85 1.06 -10.14
N LEU A 67 6.62 0.47 -8.96
CA LEU A 67 5.82 -0.73 -8.83
C LEU A 67 4.38 -0.50 -9.30
N ALA A 68 3.78 0.67 -9.02
CA ALA A 68 2.44 0.98 -9.49
C ALA A 68 2.34 1.01 -11.03
N VAL A 69 3.38 1.52 -11.69
CA VAL A 69 3.50 1.48 -13.15
C VAL A 69 3.63 0.05 -13.66
N ILE A 70 4.51 -0.76 -13.07
CA ILE A 70 4.75 -2.16 -13.47
C ILE A 70 3.47 -2.98 -13.31
N PHE A 71 2.77 -2.83 -12.18
CA PHE A 71 1.52 -3.56 -11.91
C PHE A 71 0.27 -2.90 -12.51
N HIS A 72 0.43 -1.80 -13.25
CA HIS A 72 -0.66 -1.03 -13.86
C HIS A 72 -1.81 -0.73 -12.88
N CYS A 73 -1.47 -0.37 -11.65
CA CYS A 73 -2.41 -0.10 -10.57
C CYS A 73 -2.45 1.40 -10.23
N ASN A 74 -3.37 1.81 -9.36
CA ASN A 74 -3.60 3.22 -9.11
C ASN A 74 -2.37 3.87 -8.44
N LEU A 75 -1.73 4.79 -9.16
CA LEU A 75 -0.47 5.42 -8.76
C LEU A 75 -0.64 6.31 -7.52
N PRO A 76 -1.59 7.28 -7.49
CA PRO A 76 -1.81 8.10 -6.30
C PRO A 76 -2.09 7.28 -5.05
N LEU A 77 -2.94 6.25 -5.16
CA LEU A 77 -3.28 5.38 -4.05
C LEU A 77 -2.07 4.58 -3.54
N SER A 78 -1.25 4.05 -4.45
CA SER A 78 -0.05 3.28 -4.08
C SER A 78 0.94 4.14 -3.29
N VAL A 79 1.17 5.38 -3.75
CA VAL A 79 2.07 6.33 -3.07
C VAL A 79 1.48 6.82 -1.74
N ALA A 80 0.17 7.10 -1.68
CA ALA A 80 -0.50 7.53 -0.45
C ALA A 80 -0.41 6.48 0.66
N LEU A 81 -0.46 5.19 0.32
CA LEU A 81 -0.36 4.11 1.31
C LEU A 81 1.03 3.98 1.94
N VAL A 82 2.08 4.46 1.26
CA VAL A 82 3.44 4.48 1.82
C VAL A 82 3.52 5.37 3.07
N TRP A 83 2.66 6.40 3.18
CA TRP A 83 2.57 7.28 4.34
C TRP A 83 2.05 6.61 5.61
N ILE A 84 1.62 5.35 5.53
CA ILE A 84 1.36 4.54 6.72
C ILE A 84 2.64 4.41 7.56
N THR A 85 3.82 4.40 6.94
CA THR A 85 5.14 4.39 7.60
C THR A 85 5.66 5.82 7.74
N ASN A 86 5.06 6.57 8.67
CA ASN A 86 5.44 7.94 9.03
C ASN A 86 6.36 7.93 10.28
N PRO A 87 6.99 9.05 10.67
CA PRO A 87 7.94 9.07 11.80
C PRO A 87 7.40 8.52 13.13
N LEU A 88 6.07 8.57 13.33
CA LEU A 88 5.43 8.02 14.52
C LEU A 88 5.24 6.50 14.43
N THR A 89 4.85 5.98 13.27
CA THR A 89 4.56 4.54 13.08
C THR A 89 5.79 3.73 12.66
N MET A 90 6.78 4.37 12.05
CA MET A 90 7.99 3.72 11.52
C MET A 90 8.75 2.93 12.59
N PRO A 91 8.99 3.43 13.81
CA PRO A 91 9.68 2.65 14.85
C PRO A 91 8.93 1.36 15.19
N ALA A 92 7.60 1.43 15.32
CA ALA A 92 6.77 0.28 15.62
C ALA A 92 6.76 -0.76 14.49
N ILE A 93 6.61 -0.30 13.24
CA ILE A 93 6.61 -1.18 12.06
C ILE A 93 7.97 -1.87 11.92
N PHE A 94 9.07 -1.11 11.94
CA PHE A 94 10.40 -1.67 11.73
C PHE A 94 10.89 -2.54 12.89
N TYR A 95 10.47 -2.24 14.12
CA TYR A 95 10.70 -3.14 15.24
C TYR A 95 9.96 -4.48 15.03
N PHE A 96 8.71 -4.43 14.58
CA PHE A 96 7.95 -5.65 14.26
C PHE A 96 8.60 -6.44 13.12
N THR A 97 8.98 -5.78 12.02
CA THR A 97 9.60 -6.47 10.89
C THR A 97 10.98 -7.03 11.26
N TYR A 98 11.77 -6.31 12.07
CA TYR A 98 13.03 -6.82 12.63
C TYR A 98 12.81 -8.09 13.44
N ASN A 99 11.84 -8.11 14.36
CA ASN A 99 11.52 -9.30 15.16
C ASN A 99 11.12 -10.50 14.29
N VAL A 100 10.30 -10.26 13.25
CA VAL A 100 9.94 -11.31 12.27
C VAL A 100 11.18 -11.82 11.54
N GLY A 101 12.07 -10.93 11.14
CA GLY A 101 13.33 -11.29 10.50
C GLY A 101 14.27 -12.10 11.39
N CYS A 102 14.41 -11.70 12.65
CA CYS A 102 15.19 -12.42 13.65
C CYS A 102 14.63 -13.83 13.89
N TYR A 103 13.30 -13.93 13.99
CA TYR A 103 12.60 -15.20 14.12
C TYR A 103 12.86 -16.13 12.93
N ILE A 104 12.78 -15.62 11.69
CA ILE A 104 13.04 -16.42 10.48
C ILE A 104 14.50 -16.87 10.41
N LEU A 105 15.44 -15.98 10.76
CA LEU A 105 16.87 -16.26 10.70
C LEU A 105 17.41 -17.03 11.91
N HIS A 106 16.58 -17.31 12.92
CA HIS A 106 16.97 -17.93 14.19
C HIS A 106 18.15 -17.19 14.85
N VAL A 107 18.14 -15.86 14.76
CA VAL A 107 19.12 -14.99 15.44
C VAL A 107 18.47 -14.32 16.64
N PRO A 108 19.21 -14.09 17.74
CA PRO A 108 18.67 -13.35 18.87
C PRO A 108 18.28 -11.94 18.42
N VAL A 109 17.17 -11.44 18.97
CA VAL A 109 16.82 -10.02 18.88
C VAL A 109 17.92 -9.29 19.64
N SER A 110 18.69 -8.45 18.94
CA SER A 110 19.75 -7.67 19.55
C SER A 110 19.13 -6.73 20.59
N GLU A 111 19.28 -7.04 21.88
CA GLU A 111 18.97 -6.12 22.99
C GLU A 111 20.03 -5.02 23.14
N THR A 112 20.92 -4.87 22.14
CA THR A 112 22.16 -4.12 22.24
C THR A 112 21.90 -2.67 22.60
N SER A 113 22.16 -2.35 23.86
CA SER A 113 22.58 -1.02 24.31
C SER A 113 23.57 -0.46 23.30
N PHE A 114 23.16 0.57 22.57
CA PHE A 114 23.96 1.27 21.56
C PHE A 114 25.21 1.90 22.21
N GLU A 115 26.21 1.09 22.56
CA GLU A 115 27.56 1.59 22.79
C GLU A 115 28.15 1.89 21.42
N LEU A 116 27.87 3.12 20.97
CA LEU A 116 28.26 3.74 19.70
C LEU A 116 29.78 3.95 19.62
N THR A 117 30.55 2.87 19.67
CA THR A 117 31.98 2.91 19.36
C THR A 117 32.12 2.92 17.84
N ILE A 118 32.68 4.01 17.30
CA ILE A 118 32.77 4.33 15.86
C ILE A 118 33.42 3.18 15.04
N HIS A 119 34.21 2.32 15.67
CA HIS A 119 34.85 1.15 15.04
C HIS A 119 33.96 -0.11 14.92
N GLY A 120 32.87 -0.23 15.68
CA GLY A 120 31.96 -1.39 15.66
C GLY A 120 30.68 -1.19 14.84
N VAL A 121 30.41 0.04 14.41
CA VAL A 121 29.14 0.46 13.78
C VAL A 121 28.83 -0.34 12.52
N GLY A 122 29.83 -0.66 11.68
CA GLY A 122 29.61 -1.37 10.42
C GLY A 122 29.14 -2.82 10.59
N VAL A 123 29.69 -3.56 11.56
CA VAL A 123 29.35 -4.97 11.78
C VAL A 123 28.00 -5.12 12.46
N GLU A 124 27.73 -4.27 13.46
CA GLU A 124 26.43 -4.24 14.15
C GLU A 124 25.31 -3.70 13.24
N LEU A 125 25.58 -2.75 12.34
CA LEU A 125 24.61 -2.38 11.30
C LEU A 125 24.25 -3.57 10.43
N VAL A 126 25.23 -4.29 9.85
CA VAL A 126 24.90 -5.41 8.95
C VAL A 126 24.09 -6.51 9.66
N ARG A 127 24.35 -6.73 10.96
CA ARG A 127 23.58 -7.66 11.80
C ARG A 127 22.13 -7.24 12.00
N VAL A 128 21.85 -5.94 12.10
CA VAL A 128 20.47 -5.42 12.25
C VAL A 128 19.76 -5.31 10.90
N TRP A 129 20.46 -4.87 9.86
CA TRP A 129 19.88 -4.62 8.54
C TRP A 129 19.41 -5.89 7.83
N LYS A 130 20.14 -7.01 7.98
CA LYS A 130 19.76 -8.29 7.34
C LYS A 130 18.40 -8.84 7.82
N PRO A 131 18.17 -9.09 9.13
CA PRO A 131 16.87 -9.51 9.63
C PRO A 131 15.81 -8.44 9.38
N LEU A 132 16.11 -7.15 9.57
CA LEU A 132 15.15 -6.07 9.29
C LEU A 132 14.63 -6.15 7.84
N PHE A 133 15.53 -6.22 6.86
CA PHE A 133 15.15 -6.23 5.45
C PHE A 133 14.40 -7.51 5.05
N LEU A 134 14.85 -8.68 5.53
CA LEU A 134 14.17 -9.95 5.29
C LEU A 134 12.76 -9.93 5.88
N GLY A 135 12.66 -9.54 7.15
CA GLY A 135 11.39 -9.43 7.85
C GLY A 135 10.46 -8.46 7.13
N SER A 136 10.97 -7.29 6.72
CA SER A 136 10.22 -6.30 5.94
C SER A 136 9.68 -6.84 4.63
N ILE A 137 10.48 -7.58 3.85
CA ILE A 137 10.02 -8.23 2.62
C ILE A 137 8.89 -9.22 2.94
N VAL A 138 9.10 -10.10 3.92
CA VAL A 138 8.12 -11.15 4.26
C VAL A 138 6.81 -10.54 4.79
N THR A 139 6.89 -9.64 5.76
CA THR A 139 5.73 -8.96 6.33
C THR A 139 5.05 -8.05 5.30
N GLY A 140 5.81 -7.40 4.43
CA GLY A 140 5.27 -6.56 3.36
C GLY A 140 4.53 -7.40 2.32
N LEU A 141 5.06 -8.57 1.95
CA LEU A 141 4.39 -9.49 1.03
C LEU A 141 3.11 -10.06 1.64
N VAL A 142 3.17 -10.53 2.90
CA VAL A 142 2.03 -11.10 3.61
C VAL A 142 0.96 -10.03 3.87
N GLY A 143 1.35 -8.88 4.41
CA GLY A 143 0.46 -7.76 4.69
C GLY A 143 -0.14 -7.17 3.41
N GLY A 144 0.66 -7.00 2.36
CA GLY A 144 0.20 -6.57 1.04
C GLY A 144 -0.80 -7.55 0.44
N ALA A 145 -0.51 -8.86 0.47
CA ALA A 145 -1.41 -9.88 -0.03
C ALA A 145 -2.72 -9.92 0.77
N LEU A 146 -2.65 -9.80 2.10
CA LEU A 146 -3.82 -9.73 2.96
C LEU A 146 -4.68 -8.51 2.62
N CYS A 147 -4.09 -7.32 2.52
CA CYS A 147 -4.80 -6.10 2.09
C CYS A 147 -5.43 -6.26 0.71
N TYR A 148 -4.74 -6.88 -0.24
CA TYR A 148 -5.25 -7.17 -1.57
C TYR A 148 -6.55 -7.99 -1.53
N PHE A 149 -6.55 -9.09 -0.77
CA PHE A 149 -7.72 -9.95 -0.62
C PHE A 149 -8.86 -9.26 0.14
N LEU A 150 -8.55 -8.51 1.20
CA LEU A 150 -9.52 -7.72 1.95
C LEU A 150 -10.24 -6.71 1.05
N ILE A 151 -9.51 -5.98 0.21
CA ILE A 151 -10.10 -5.00 -0.72
C ILE A 151 -10.95 -5.70 -1.78
N ARG A 152 -10.52 -6.85 -2.32
CA ARG A 152 -11.37 -7.65 -3.23
C ARG A 152 -12.66 -8.09 -2.55
N LEU A 153 -12.58 -8.58 -1.31
CA LEU A 153 -13.72 -9.09 -0.55
C LEU A 153 -14.69 -7.95 -0.21
N TYR A 154 -14.17 -6.83 0.28
CA TYR A 154 -14.93 -5.63 0.57
C TYR A 154 -15.70 -5.14 -0.67
N TRP A 155 -15.05 -5.14 -1.83
CA TRP A 155 -15.71 -4.77 -3.07
C TRP A 155 -16.80 -5.76 -3.48
N ARG A 156 -16.54 -7.07 -3.36
CA ARG A 156 -17.52 -8.13 -3.64
C ARG A 156 -18.76 -7.98 -2.75
N TRP A 157 -18.55 -7.76 -1.45
CA TRP A 157 -19.63 -7.56 -0.49
C TRP A 157 -20.46 -6.32 -0.84
N ASN A 158 -19.80 -5.18 -1.13
CA ASN A 158 -20.48 -3.96 -1.58
C ASN A 158 -21.32 -4.18 -2.83
N VAL A 159 -20.82 -4.93 -3.82
CA VAL A 159 -21.58 -5.22 -5.04
C VAL A 159 -22.83 -6.03 -4.69
N ILE A 160 -22.69 -7.13 -3.94
CA ILE A 160 -23.82 -7.99 -3.56
C ILE A 160 -24.90 -7.18 -2.81
N GLN A 161 -24.49 -6.37 -1.83
CA GLN A 161 -25.39 -5.50 -1.07
C GLN A 161 -26.16 -4.52 -1.97
N ASN A 162 -25.46 -3.85 -2.90
CA ASN A 162 -26.11 -2.93 -3.84
C ASN A 162 -27.09 -3.67 -4.79
N TRP A 163 -26.78 -4.90 -5.20
CA TRP A 163 -27.69 -5.73 -6.00
C TRP A 163 -28.93 -6.16 -5.20
N GLN A 164 -28.77 -6.53 -3.93
CA GLN A 164 -29.87 -6.88 -3.04
C GLN A 164 -30.78 -5.67 -2.76
N GLN A 165 -30.21 -4.49 -2.53
CA GLN A 165 -30.96 -3.24 -2.37
C GLN A 165 -31.76 -2.87 -3.63
N ARG A 166 -31.19 -3.07 -4.82
CA ARG A 166 -31.90 -2.88 -6.10
C ARG A 166 -33.04 -3.88 -6.28
N ARG A 167 -32.86 -5.15 -5.91
CA ARG A 167 -33.93 -6.15 -5.91
C ARG A 167 -35.05 -5.80 -4.94
N LYS A 168 -34.73 -5.29 -3.75
CA LYS A 168 -35.74 -4.83 -2.78
C LYS A 168 -36.54 -3.62 -3.31
N ARG A 169 -35.88 -2.63 -3.93
CA ARG A 169 -36.55 -1.47 -4.55
C ARG A 169 -37.46 -1.85 -5.72
N ARG A 170 -37.08 -2.85 -6.53
CA ARG A 170 -37.94 -3.36 -7.63
C ARG A 170 -39.14 -4.19 -7.15
N ARG A 171 -39.13 -4.65 -5.89
CA ARG A 171 -40.22 -5.43 -5.29
C ARG A 171 -41.23 -4.57 -4.50
N GLN A 172 -40.95 -3.29 -4.26
CA GLN A 172 -41.96 -2.38 -3.75
C GLN A 172 -42.85 -1.96 -4.92
N PRO A 173 -44.15 -2.32 -4.92
CA PRO A 173 -45.09 -1.79 -5.90
C PRO A 173 -45.12 -0.28 -5.72
N SER A 174 -45.10 0.47 -6.82
CA SER A 174 -45.44 1.89 -6.80
C SER A 174 -46.81 2.01 -6.14
N ARG A 175 -46.85 2.55 -4.92
CA ARG A 175 -48.12 3.04 -4.37
C ARG A 175 -48.54 4.18 -5.30
N SER A 176 -49.46 3.86 -6.21
CA SER A 176 -50.27 4.84 -6.90
C SER A 176 -50.98 5.62 -5.81
N SER A 177 -50.57 6.87 -5.64
CA SER A 177 -51.31 7.87 -4.90
C SER A 177 -52.57 8.19 -5.71
N ASP A 178 -53.70 7.67 -5.23
CA ASP A 178 -55.05 8.13 -5.57
C ASP A 178 -55.28 9.57 -5.10
#